data_AF-A0A0A1WWY0-F1
#
_entry.id   AF-A0A0A1WWY0-F1
#
_cell.length_a   1.000
_cell.length_b   1.000
_cell.length_c   1.000
_cell.angle_alpha   90.00
_cell.angle_beta   90.00
_cell.angle_gamma   90.00
#
_symmetry.space_group_name_H-M   'P 1'
#
loop_
_entity.id
_entity.type
_entity.pdbx_description
1 polymer ?
#
loop_
_entity_poly.entity_id
_entity_poly.type
_entity_poly.pdbx_seq_one_letter_code
_entity_poly.pdbx_strand_id
1 'polypeptide(L)'
;QQQQQQQQLLYQQQHQQFIQKQQQTYEQQLRKQSRFNARKKFQFAILVIRAMIRIRRLRYTAEPLRVEEAIRDPYRVKVLRKVIDGCAFRVYGHWVKKGEGQNRAALFENTPRTELHALYINNLSR
;
A
#
# COMPACT_ATOMS: atom_id res chain seq x y z
N GLN A 1 18.86 18.43 -67.24
CA GLN A 1 18.42 19.36 -66.18
C GLN A 1 16.89 19.40 -66.05
N GLN A 2 16.11 19.61 -67.12
CA GLN A 2 14.63 19.62 -67.05
C GLN A 2 14.02 18.30 -66.50
N GLN A 3 14.52 17.13 -66.89
CA GLN A 3 14.01 15.84 -66.38
C GLN A 3 14.22 15.66 -64.86
N GLN A 4 15.36 16.13 -64.33
CA GLN A 4 15.62 16.08 -62.88
C GLN A 4 14.70 17.02 -62.11
N GLN A 5 14.41 18.21 -62.64
CA GLN A 5 13.43 19.12 -62.05
C GLN A 5 12.02 18.53 -62.06
N GLN A 6 11.62 17.86 -63.14
CA GLN A 6 10.33 17.17 -63.19
C GLN A 6 10.24 16.04 -62.17
N GLN A 7 11.30 15.24 -62.00
CA GLN A 7 11.34 14.20 -60.96
C GLN A 7 11.27 14.77 -59.54
N GLN A 8 11.96 15.89 -59.26
CA GLN A 8 11.88 16.55 -57.96
C GLN A 8 10.48 17.09 -57.67
N LEU A 9 9.83 17.71 -58.65
CA LEU A 9 8.44 18.18 -58.51
C LEU A 9 7.47 17.02 -58.26
N LEU A 10 7.66 15.90 -58.94
CA LEU A 10 6.83 14.71 -58.76
C LEU A 10 7.00 14.12 -57.34
N TYR A 11 8.24 14.02 -56.87
CA TYR A 11 8.56 13.57 -55.51
C TYR A 11 7.95 14.50 -54.46
N GLN A 12 8.03 15.81 -54.67
CA GLN A 12 7.47 16.80 -53.76
C GLN A 12 5.94 16.73 -53.69
N GLN A 13 5.26 16.52 -54.83
CA GLN A 13 3.82 16.26 -54.86
C GLN A 13 3.44 14.98 -54.12
N GLN A 14 4.16 13.87 -54.35
CA GLN A 14 3.90 12.61 -53.65
C GLN A 14 4.09 12.75 -52.14
N HIS A 15 5.11 13.48 -51.72
CA HIS A 15 5.36 13.71 -50.30
C HIS A 15 4.27 14.57 -49.64
N GLN A 16 3.80 15.62 -50.33
CA GLN A 16 2.64 16.41 -49.87
C GLN A 16 1.37 15.57 -49.74
N GLN A 17 1.09 14.69 -50.71
CA GLN A 17 -0.07 13.79 -50.66
C GLN A 17 0.02 12.81 -49.49
N PHE A 18 1.22 12.27 -49.22
CA PHE A 18 1.43 11.39 -48.08
C PHE A 18 1.13 12.09 -46.75
N ILE A 19 1.65 13.31 -46.56
CA ILE A 19 1.43 14.10 -45.35
C ILE A 19 -0.06 14.39 -45.15
N GLN A 20 -0.77 14.81 -46.20
CA GLN A 20 -2.21 15.06 -46.11
C GLN A 20 -3.00 13.80 -45.74
N LYS A 21 -2.62 12.64 -46.30
CA LYS A 21 -3.28 11.36 -46.01
C LYS A 21 -3.07 10.94 -44.55
N GLN A 22 -1.88 11.17 -44.00
CA GLN A 22 -1.55 10.94 -42.59
C GLN A 22 -2.34 11.88 -41.65
N GLN A 23 -2.49 13.15 -42.03
CA GLN A 23 -3.29 14.11 -41.27
C GLN A 23 -4.75 13.68 -41.20
N GLN A 24 -5.32 13.26 -42.34
CA GLN A 24 -6.71 12.81 -42.43
C GLN A 24 -6.97 11.53 -41.63
N THR A 25 -6.05 10.56 -41.64
CA THR A 25 -6.20 9.34 -40.83
C THR A 25 -6.17 9.64 -39.34
N TYR A 26 -5.29 10.55 -38.89
CA TYR A 26 -5.23 10.98 -37.50
C TYR A 26 -6.53 11.68 -37.04
N GLU A 27 -7.05 12.61 -37.84
CA GLU A 27 -8.32 13.26 -37.53
C GLU A 27 -9.50 12.29 -37.48
N GLN A 28 -9.54 11.31 -38.39
CA GLN A 28 -10.55 10.27 -38.37
C GLN A 28 -10.47 9.38 -37.13
N GLN A 29 -9.26 9.07 -36.66
CA GLN A 29 -9.05 8.32 -35.42
C GLN A 29 -9.53 9.11 -34.20
N LEU A 30 -9.20 10.40 -34.11
CA LEU A 30 -9.69 11.29 -33.06
C LEU A 30 -11.22 11.38 -33.05
N ARG A 31 -11.85 11.55 -34.22
CA ARG A 31 -13.32 11.58 -34.35
C ARG A 31 -13.97 10.26 -33.93
N LYS A 32 -13.35 9.10 -34.23
CA LYS A 32 -13.83 7.79 -33.77
C LYS A 32 -13.74 7.62 -32.25
N GLN A 33 -12.67 8.13 -31.61
CA GLN A 33 -12.55 8.11 -30.15
C GLN A 33 -13.55 9.06 -29.45
N SER A 34 -13.98 10.13 -30.13
CA SER A 34 -14.89 11.14 -29.58
C SER A 34 -16.39 10.76 -29.62
N ARG A 35 -16.75 9.53 -30.00
CA ARG A 35 -18.17 9.11 -29.89
C ARG A 35 -18.51 8.81 -28.44
N PHE A 36 -19.26 9.73 -27.82
CA PHE A 36 -19.78 9.54 -26.47
C PHE A 36 -20.60 8.25 -26.37
N ASN A 37 -20.13 7.31 -25.55
CA ASN A 37 -20.84 6.08 -25.25
C ASN A 37 -21.38 6.14 -23.82
N ALA A 38 -22.66 6.47 -23.69
CA ALA A 38 -23.34 6.65 -22.40
C ALA A 38 -23.21 5.40 -21.51
N ARG A 39 -23.39 4.20 -22.07
CA ARG A 39 -23.32 2.93 -21.32
C ARG A 39 -21.94 2.71 -20.70
N LYS A 40 -20.86 2.89 -21.48
CA LYS A 40 -19.48 2.74 -20.98
C LYS A 40 -19.14 3.80 -19.92
N LYS A 41 -19.56 5.05 -20.14
CA LYS A 41 -19.34 6.15 -19.19
C LYS A 41 -20.09 5.91 -17.87
N PHE A 42 -21.32 5.40 -17.94
CA PHE A 42 -22.11 5.03 -16.76
C PHE A 42 -21.47 3.87 -15.97
N GLN A 43 -21.05 2.80 -16.66
CA GLN A 43 -20.32 1.69 -16.04
C GLN A 43 -19.04 2.16 -15.35
N PHE A 44 -18.28 3.05 -16.00
CA PHE A 44 -17.08 3.63 -15.42
C PHE A 44 -17.40 4.47 -14.18
N ALA A 45 -18.45 5.29 -14.20
CA ALA A 45 -18.88 6.06 -13.04
C ALA A 45 -19.22 5.15 -11.85
N ILE A 46 -19.93 4.03 -12.08
CA ILE A 46 -20.20 3.02 -11.03
C ILE A 46 -18.89 2.46 -10.46
N LEU A 47 -17.93 2.10 -11.32
CA LEU A 47 -16.63 1.58 -10.87
C LEU A 47 -15.88 2.60 -10.01
N VAL A 48 -15.86 3.88 -10.42
CA VAL A 48 -15.22 4.97 -9.64
C VAL A 48 -15.89 5.12 -8.28
N ILE A 49 -17.23 5.13 -8.21
CA ILE A 49 -17.96 5.23 -6.95
C ILE A 49 -17.64 4.04 -6.04
N ARG A 50 -17.67 2.82 -6.58
CA ARG A 50 -17.32 1.60 -5.82
C ARG A 50 -15.89 1.65 -5.29
N ALA A 51 -14.94 2.09 -6.12
CA ALA A 51 -13.55 2.25 -5.73
C ALA A 51 -13.39 3.29 -4.62
N MET A 52 -14.05 4.45 -4.75
CA MET A 52 -14.04 5.51 -3.74
C MET A 52 -14.61 5.02 -2.39
N ILE A 53 -15.72 4.30 -2.41
CA ILE A 53 -16.30 3.67 -1.21
C ILE A 53 -15.32 2.66 -0.62
N ARG A 54 -14.67 1.81 -1.43
CA ARG A 54 -13.68 0.83 -0.98
C ARG A 54 -12.50 1.53 -0.28
N ILE A 55 -11.99 2.62 -0.85
CA ILE A 55 -10.88 3.41 -0.30
C ILE A 55 -11.29 4.07 1.03
N ARG A 56 -12.48 4.70 1.09
CA ARG A 56 -13.02 5.26 2.34
C ARG A 56 -13.18 4.20 3.42
N ARG A 57 -13.66 3.01 3.05
CA ARG A 57 -13.81 1.87 3.96
C ARG A 57 -12.49 1.20 4.30
N LEU A 58 -11.39 1.47 3.59
CA LEU A 58 -10.09 0.86 3.87
C LEU A 58 -9.56 1.25 5.25
N ARG A 59 -9.87 2.45 5.74
CA ARG A 59 -9.59 2.87 7.14
C ARG A 59 -10.25 1.96 8.18
N TYR A 60 -11.38 1.36 7.83
CA TYR A 60 -12.17 0.46 8.69
C TYR A 60 -12.02 -1.03 8.31
N THR A 61 -11.40 -1.31 7.17
CA THR A 61 -11.11 -2.67 6.73
C THR A 61 -9.72 -2.97 7.26
N ALA A 62 -9.64 -3.71 8.36
CA ALA A 62 -8.35 -4.18 8.88
C ALA A 62 -7.56 -4.82 7.73
N GLU A 63 -6.26 -4.53 7.69
CA GLU A 63 -5.35 -5.17 6.74
C GLU A 63 -5.56 -6.69 6.82
N PRO A 64 -5.75 -7.39 5.70
CA PRO A 64 -6.01 -8.82 5.72
C PRO A 64 -4.84 -9.52 6.42
N LEU A 65 -5.09 -9.96 7.64
CA LEU A 65 -4.15 -10.73 8.43
C LEU A 65 -3.90 -12.04 7.71
N ARG A 66 -2.66 -12.29 7.29
CA ARG A 66 -2.26 -13.59 6.78
C ARG A 66 -2.26 -14.57 7.95
N VAL A 67 -3.28 -15.43 8.00
CA VAL A 67 -3.57 -16.30 9.15
C VAL A 67 -2.40 -17.27 9.39
N GLU A 68 -1.75 -17.72 8.32
CA GLU A 68 -0.61 -18.63 8.37
C GLU A 68 0.60 -18.01 9.08
N GLU A 69 0.83 -16.71 8.86
CA GLU A 69 1.92 -15.96 9.50
C GLU A 69 1.58 -15.64 10.96
N ALA A 70 0.32 -15.31 11.23
CA ALA A 70 -0.19 -15.07 12.57
C ALA A 70 -0.10 -16.30 13.47
N ILE A 71 -0.31 -17.51 12.93
CA ILE A 71 -0.16 -18.76 13.68
C ILE A 71 1.31 -19.05 13.98
N ARG A 72 2.20 -18.84 12.99
CA ARG A 72 3.64 -19.14 13.14
C ARG A 72 4.34 -18.19 14.11
N ASP A 73 4.01 -16.89 14.06
CA ASP A 73 4.59 -15.86 14.94
C ASP A 73 3.55 -14.78 15.24
N PRO A 74 2.69 -15.00 16.26
CA PRO A 74 1.59 -14.09 16.60
C PRO A 74 2.10 -12.75 17.14
N TYR A 75 3.32 -12.72 17.70
CA TYR A 75 3.91 -11.49 18.22
C TYR A 75 4.41 -10.58 17.11
N ARG A 76 4.82 -11.10 15.95
CA ARG A 76 5.26 -10.27 14.82
C ARG A 76 4.18 -9.28 14.35
N VAL A 77 2.91 -9.66 14.46
CA VAL A 77 1.78 -8.78 14.12
C VAL A 77 1.44 -7.86 15.30
N LYS A 78 1.65 -6.55 15.12
CA LYS A 78 1.43 -5.53 16.18
C LYS A 78 0.03 -5.55 16.79
N VAL A 79 -0.99 -5.80 15.97
CA VAL A 79 -2.38 -5.86 16.44
C VAL A 79 -2.60 -7.07 17.34
N LEU A 80 -2.15 -8.26 16.92
CA LEU A 80 -2.27 -9.48 17.72
C LEU A 80 -1.49 -9.38 19.03
N ARG A 81 -0.24 -8.90 18.98
CA ARG A 81 0.55 -8.60 20.18
C ARG A 81 -0.24 -7.75 21.18
N LYS A 82 -0.85 -6.65 20.75
CA LYS A 82 -1.66 -5.79 21.62
C LYS A 82 -2.85 -6.50 22.25
N VAL A 83 -3.54 -7.37 21.51
CA VAL A 83 -4.68 -8.14 22.03
C VAL A 83 -4.20 -9.16 23.05
N ILE A 84 -3.14 -9.91 22.73
CA ILE A 84 -2.55 -10.92 23.61
C ILE A 84 -2.05 -10.28 24.91
N ASP A 85 -1.21 -9.24 24.81
CA ASP A 85 -0.63 -8.54 25.96
C ASP A 85 -1.73 -7.85 26.79
N GLY A 86 -2.74 -7.28 26.13
CA GLY A 86 -3.89 -6.66 26.79
C GLY A 86 -4.72 -7.67 27.57
N CYS A 87 -4.92 -8.88 27.04
CA CYS A 87 -5.59 -9.98 27.74
C CYS A 87 -4.78 -10.44 28.95
N ALA A 88 -3.48 -10.73 28.76
CA ALA A 88 -2.58 -11.14 29.82
C ALA A 88 -2.54 -10.11 30.96
N PHE A 89 -2.48 -8.82 30.64
CA PHE A 89 -2.50 -7.75 31.63
C PHE A 89 -3.84 -7.64 32.36
N ARG A 90 -4.98 -7.96 31.74
CA ARG A 90 -6.27 -7.98 32.44
C ARG A 90 -6.37 -9.11 33.46
N VAL A 91 -5.79 -10.27 33.17
CA VAL A 91 -5.82 -11.43 34.06
C VAL A 91 -4.77 -11.26 35.17
N TYR A 92 -3.53 -10.99 34.81
CA TYR A 92 -2.38 -11.02 35.72
C TYR A 92 -1.89 -9.63 36.14
N GLY A 93 -2.49 -8.56 35.64
CA GLY A 93 -2.04 -7.19 35.95
C GLY A 93 -2.13 -6.85 37.43
N HIS A 94 -2.97 -7.53 38.21
CA HIS A 94 -3.01 -7.37 39.66
C HIS A 94 -1.76 -7.91 40.37
N TRP A 95 -1.00 -8.82 39.73
CA TRP A 95 0.29 -9.29 40.20
C TRP A 95 1.43 -8.31 39.91
N VAL A 96 1.20 -7.28 39.09
CA VAL A 96 2.17 -6.22 38.78
C VAL A 96 1.61 -4.86 39.21
N LYS A 97 2.10 -4.33 40.32
CA LYS A 97 1.70 -3.02 40.85
C LYS A 97 2.44 -1.90 40.12
N LYS A 98 1.83 -0.70 40.10
CA LYS A 98 2.46 0.51 39.57
C LYS A 98 3.29 1.13 40.71
N GLY A 99 4.60 0.91 40.70
CA GLY A 99 5.54 1.46 41.69
C GLY A 99 6.97 1.51 41.14
N GLU A 100 7.83 2.33 41.73
CA GLU A 100 9.24 2.40 41.35
C GLU A 100 9.91 1.02 41.53
N GLY A 101 10.45 0.47 40.44
CA GLY A 101 11.11 -0.84 40.43
C GLY A 101 10.29 -2.02 39.90
N GLN A 102 9.01 -1.86 39.54
CA GLN A 102 8.21 -2.95 38.97
C GLN A 102 8.09 -2.85 37.44
N ASN A 103 8.73 -3.80 36.73
CA ASN A 103 8.68 -3.89 35.28
C ASN A 103 7.49 -4.74 34.83
N ARG A 104 6.58 -4.19 34.02
CA ARG A 104 5.49 -4.97 33.40
C ARG A 104 6.00 -6.07 32.46
N ALA A 105 7.22 -5.94 31.96
CA ALA A 105 7.86 -6.98 31.16
C ALA A 105 8.19 -8.24 31.99
N ALA A 106 8.26 -8.16 33.32
CA ALA A 106 8.49 -9.31 34.19
C ALA A 106 7.39 -10.39 34.08
N LEU A 107 6.18 -10.02 33.64
CA LEU A 107 5.11 -10.97 33.30
C LEU A 107 5.48 -11.93 32.16
N PHE A 108 6.45 -11.55 31.33
CA PHE A 108 6.82 -12.28 30.12
C PHE A 108 8.28 -12.77 30.15
N GLU A 109 8.98 -12.62 31.29
CA GLU A 109 10.33 -13.13 31.47
C GLU A 109 10.30 -14.64 31.74
N ASN A 110 10.99 -15.43 30.92
CA ASN A 110 11.10 -16.88 31.13
C ASN A 110 12.08 -17.28 32.24
N THR A 111 12.92 -16.34 32.69
CA THR A 111 13.94 -16.55 33.72
C THR A 111 13.95 -15.34 34.63
N PRO A 112 13.90 -15.50 35.97
CA PRO A 112 13.95 -14.36 36.88
C PRO A 112 15.29 -13.65 36.73
N ARG A 113 15.29 -12.38 36.30
CA ARG A 113 16.49 -11.55 36.25
C ARG A 113 16.84 -11.05 37.66
N THR A 114 17.42 -11.92 38.47
CA THR A 114 17.95 -11.59 39.81
C THR A 114 19.25 -10.78 39.77
N GLU A 115 19.85 -10.59 38.60
CA GLU A 115 21.15 -9.92 38.43
C GLU A 115 21.18 -8.48 38.94
N LEU A 116 20.07 -7.74 38.81
CA LEU A 116 19.98 -6.37 39.31
C LEU A 116 20.04 -6.30 40.85
N HIS A 117 19.42 -7.27 41.53
CA HIS A 117 19.44 -7.38 42.99
C HIS A 117 20.82 -7.81 43.49
N ALA A 118 21.45 -8.77 42.80
CA ALA A 118 22.80 -9.21 43.10
C ALA A 118 23.84 -8.07 42.94
N LEU A 119 23.74 -7.29 41.86
CA LEU A 119 24.61 -6.12 41.64
C LEU A 119 24.40 -5.03 42.68
N TYR A 120 23.15 -4.71 43.04
CA TYR A 120 22.86 -3.72 44.07
C TYR A 120 23.44 -4.10 45.44
N ILE A 121 23.23 -5.35 45.88
CA ILE A 121 23.78 -5.84 47.15
C ILE A 121 25.31 -5.81 47.14
N ASN A 122 25.95 -6.20 46.04
CA ASN A 122 27.41 -6.23 45.93
C ASN A 122 28.06 -4.83 45.97
N ASN A 123 27.35 -3.80 45.47
CA ASN A 123 27.80 -2.40 45.55
C ASN A 123 27.52 -1.75 46.91
N LEU A 124 26.58 -2.27 47.70
CA LEU A 124 26.30 -1.81 49.07
C LEU A 124 27.21 -2.47 50.12
N SER A 125 27.80 -3.61 49.78
CA SER A 125 28.75 -4.35 50.62
C SER A 125 30.23 -3.95 50.41
N ARG A 126 30.49 -2.86 49.67
CA ARG A 126 31.79 -2.18 49.58
C ARG A 126 31.75 -0.88 50.37
#